data_AF-A0A0Q7CIK3-F1
#
_entry.id   AF-A0A0Q7CIK3-F1
#
_cell.length_a   1.000
_cell.length_b   1.000
_cell.length_c   1.000
_cell.angle_alpha   90.00
_cell.angle_beta   90.00
_cell.angle_gamma   90.00
#
_symmetry.space_group_name_H-M   'P 1'
#
loop_
_entity.id
_entity.type
_entity.pdbx_description
1 polymer ?
#
loop_
_entity_poly.entity_id
_entity_poly.type
_entity_poly.pdbx_seq_one_letter_code
_entity_poly.pdbx_strand_id
1 'polypeptide(L)' 'MAPALPTHWSPEQALAVFECLHAMRESLWAMYGPQVQQAWREQLVPGQPQPAFDPNEPF' A
#
# COMPACT_ATOMS: atom_id res chain seq x y z
N MET A 1 -5.14 -5.99 13.42
CA MET A 1 -6.50 -6.59 13.51
C MET A 1 -7.19 -6.38 12.17
N ALA A 2 -7.79 -7.43 11.60
CA ALA A 2 -8.58 -7.28 10.37
C ALA A 2 -9.88 -6.51 10.68
N PRO A 3 -10.38 -5.66 9.76
CA PRO A 3 -11.65 -4.99 9.95
C PRO A 3 -12.78 -6.02 10.03
N ALA A 4 -13.71 -5.83 10.97
CA ALA A 4 -14.91 -6.66 11.06
C ALA A 4 -15.80 -6.39 9.84
N LEU A 5 -15.91 -7.36 8.94
CA LEU A 5 -16.79 -7.28 7.78
C LEU A 5 -18.20 -7.77 8.14
N PRO A 6 -19.26 -7.13 7.59
CA PRO A 6 -20.61 -7.66 7.72
C PRO A 6 -20.72 -9.06 7.10
N THR A 7 -21.37 -9.99 7.81
CA THR A 7 -21.55 -11.38 7.36
C THR A 7 -22.81 -11.60 6.50
N HIS A 8 -23.59 -10.55 6.25
CA HIS A 8 -24.88 -10.62 5.58
C HIS A 8 -24.86 -10.11 4.13
N TRP A 9 -23.68 -9.81 3.58
CA TRP A 9 -23.58 -9.36 2.20
C TRP A 9 -23.94 -10.47 1.23
N SER A 10 -24.69 -10.11 0.18
CA SER A 10 -24.79 -10.97 -1.00
C SER A 10 -23.44 -11.01 -1.74
N PRO A 11 -23.18 -12.02 -2.58
CA PRO A 11 -21.98 -12.08 -3.40
C PRO A 11 -21.75 -10.82 -4.25
N GLU A 12 -22.80 -10.23 -4.79
CA GLU A 12 -22.75 -9.01 -5.62
C GLU A 12 -22.37 -7.78 -4.80
N GLN A 13 -22.91 -7.68 -3.57
CA GLN A 13 -22.55 -6.60 -2.65
C GLN A 13 -21.08 -6.70 -2.23
N ALA A 14 -20.60 -7.91 -1.92
CA ALA A 14 -19.20 -8.13 -1.61
C ALA A 14 -18.29 -7.79 -2.80
N LEU A 15 -18.69 -8.15 -4.02
CA LEU A 15 -17.96 -7.83 -5.24
C LEU A 15 -17.87 -6.31 -5.47
N ALA A 16 -18.98 -5.59 -5.34
CA ALA A 16 -19.00 -4.13 -5.53
C ALA A 16 -18.07 -3.40 -4.54
N VAL A 17 -18.04 -3.85 -3.27
CA VAL A 17 -17.11 -3.31 -2.27
C VAL A 17 -15.66 -3.65 -2.64
N PHE A 18 -15.40 -4.88 -3.06
CA PHE A 18 -14.07 -5.30 -3.49
C PHE A 18 -13.54 -4.46 -4.65
N GLU A 19 -14.35 -4.24 -5.68
CA GLU A 19 -14.01 -3.39 -6.84
C GLU A 19 -13.74 -1.94 -6.43
N CYS A 20 -14.57 -1.39 -5.53
CA CYS A 20 -14.38 -0.05 -5.00
C CYS A 20 -13.04 0.09 -4.26
N LEU A 21 -12.72 -0.86 -3.36
CA LEU A 21 -11.45 -0.88 -2.63
C LEU A 21 -10.26 -1.04 -3.57
N HIS A 22 -10.41 -1.86 -4.61
CA HIS A 22 -9.37 -2.04 -5.62
C HIS A 22 -9.09 -0.74 -6.38
N ALA A 23 -10.13 -0.09 -6.92
CA ALA A 23 -9.98 1.17 -7.64
C ALA A 23 -9.38 2.29 -6.76
N MET A 24 -9.78 2.34 -5.49
CA MET A 24 -9.22 3.29 -4.52
C MET A 24 -7.74 3.00 -4.26
N ARG A 25 -7.35 1.72 -4.10
CA ARG A 25 -5.96 1.31 -3.94
C ARG A 25 -5.11 1.74 -5.14
N GLU A 26 -5.56 1.48 -6.36
CA GLU A 26 -4.85 1.87 -7.58
C GLU A 26 -4.64 3.39 -7.63
N SER A 27 -5.69 4.16 -7.32
CA SER A 27 -5.62 5.63 -7.30
C SER A 27 -4.66 6.16 -6.23
N LEU A 28 -4.67 5.57 -5.03
CA LEU A 28 -3.73 5.90 -3.96
C LEU A 28 -2.29 5.60 -4.38
N TRP A 29 -2.06 4.46 -5.02
CA TRP A 29 -0.72 4.07 -5.47
C TRP A 29 -0.20 4.98 -6.58
N ALA A 30 -1.06 5.36 -7.53
CA ALA A 30 -0.69 6.27 -8.61
C ALA A 30 -0.28 7.67 -8.09
N MET A 31 -0.92 8.16 -7.04
CA MET A 31 -0.67 9.50 -6.50
C MET A 31 0.41 9.53 -5.42
N TYR A 32 0.45 8.51 -4.56
CA TYR A 32 1.27 8.51 -3.34
C TYR A 32 2.25 7.34 -3.25
N GLY A 33 2.41 6.54 -4.30
CA GLY A 33 3.25 5.33 -4.29
C GLY A 33 4.63 5.56 -3.65
N PRO A 34 5.44 6.55 -4.12
CA PRO A 34 6.74 6.85 -3.53
C PRO A 34 6.67 7.22 -2.05
N GLN A 35 5.68 8.01 -1.64
CA GLN A 35 5.50 8.46 -0.25
C GLN A 35 5.05 7.30 0.65
N VAL A 36 4.17 6.42 0.17
CA VAL A 36 3.75 5.21 0.87
C VAL A 36 4.93 4.27 1.06
N GLN A 37 5.75 4.07 0.02
CA GLN A 37 6.98 3.28 0.13
C GLN A 37 7.96 3.91 1.13
N GLN A 38 8.12 5.23 1.11
CA GLN A 38 8.96 5.93 2.07
C GLN A 38 8.47 5.74 3.50
N ALA A 39 7.18 6.00 3.76
CA ALA A 39 6.58 5.85 5.08
C ALA A 39 6.67 4.40 5.59
N TRP A 40 6.57 3.41 4.70
CA TRP A 40 6.74 2.01 5.07
C TRP A 40 8.19 1.69 5.46
N ARG A 41 9.17 2.19 4.69
CA ARG A 41 10.59 2.05 5.03
C ARG A 41 10.92 2.66 6.40
N GLU A 42 10.39 3.85 6.68
CA GLU A 42 10.59 4.55 7.96
C GLU A 42 10.00 3.79 9.14
N GLN A 43 8.84 3.15 8.96
CA GLN A 43 8.22 2.32 10.00
C GLN A 43 8.98 1.01 10.24
N LEU A 44 9.54 0.40 9.19
CA LEU A 44 10.28 -0.85 9.30
C LEU A 44 11.72 -0.67 9.80
N VAL A 45 12.34 0.47 9.49
CA VAL A 45 13.72 0.77 9.91
C VAL A 45 13.81 2.20 10.45
N PRO A 46 13.33 2.43 11.68
CA PRO A 46 13.41 3.75 12.28
C PRO A 46 14.88 4.16 12.46
N GLY A 47 15.33 5.15 11.70
CA GLY A 47 16.65 5.77 11.88
C GLY A 47 17.82 5.22 11.06
N GLN A 48 17.61 4.31 10.09
CA GLN A 48 18.68 4.09 9.11
C GLN A 48 18.67 5.21 8.06
N PRO A 49 19.82 5.86 7.79
CA PRO A 49 19.96 6.69 6.62
C PRO A 49 19.64 5.83 5.39
N GLN A 50 18.88 6.38 4.43
CA GLN A 50 18.68 5.69 3.17
C GLN A 50 20.06 5.36 2.60
N PRO A 51 20.33 4.11 2.20
CA PRO A 51 21.56 3.80 1.50
C PRO A 51 21.67 4.76 0.33
N ALA A 52 22.76 5.52 0.27
CA ALA A 52 23.01 6.38 -0.87
C ALA A 52 23.09 5.45 -2.10
N PHE A 53 22.16 5.62 -3.03
CA PHE A 53 22.26 4.92 -4.30
C PHE A 53 23.50 5.46 -5.02
N ASP A 54 24.58 4.66 -5.07
CA ASP A 54 25.74 4.97 -5.89
C ASP A 54 25.54 4.35 -7.28
N PRO A 55 25.27 5.16 -8.32
CA PRO A 55 25.10 4.66 -9.69
C PRO A 55 26.36 4.04 -10.29
N ASN A 56 27.51 4.09 -9.60
CA ASN A 56 28.76 3.47 -10.04
C ASN A 56 29.06 2.14 -9.35
N GLU A 57 28.20 1.66 -8.43
CA GLU A 57 28.37 0.37 -7.78
C GLU A 57 27.88 -0.77 -8.71
N PRO A 58 28.73 -1.77 -9.04
CA PRO A 58 28.32 -2.91 -9.85
C PRO A 58 27.39 -3.86 -9.08
N PHE A 59 26.41 -4.45 -9.79
CA PHE A 59 25.43 -5.41 -9.27
C PHE A 59 26.03 -6.76 -8.84
#